data_AF-A0A519WBN3-F1
#
_entry.id   AF-A0A519WBN3-F1
#
_cell.length_a   1.000
_cell.length_b   1.000
_cell.length_c   1.000
_cell.angle_alpha   90.00
_cell.angle_beta   90.00
_cell.angle_gamma   90.00
#
_symmetry.space_group_name_H-M   'P 1'
#
loop_
_entity.id
_entity.type
_entity.pdbx_description
1 polymer ?
#
loop_
_entity_poly.entity_id
_entity_poly.type
_entity_poly.pdbx_seq_one_letter_code
_entity_poly.pdbx_strand_id
1 'polypeptide(L)'
;MLWLYNIGIQLFGLIVRIFSLFNNKALLFIKGRTNIFEKIQNSLDPEKKYIWFHFASLGEFEQGRPVLEKIKQQYPTKSIVITFFSPSGYEVRKNYPLADAVF
;
A
#
# COMPACT_ATOMS: atom_id res chain seq x y z
N MET A 1 -25.22 12.46 8.61
CA MET A 1 -23.84 12.11 9.03
C MET A 1 -23.03 11.48 7.90
N LEU A 2 -23.52 10.42 7.22
CA LEU A 2 -22.81 9.81 6.08
C LEU A 2 -22.59 10.77 4.90
N TRP A 3 -23.55 11.65 4.61
CA TRP A 3 -23.42 12.65 3.54
C TRP A 3 -22.25 13.63 3.78
N LEU A 4 -22.10 14.14 5.01
CA LEU A 4 -21.01 15.03 5.37
C LEU A 4 -19.65 14.32 5.27
N TYR A 5 -19.58 13.07 5.71
CA TYR A 5 -18.39 12.23 5.58
C TYR A 5 -18.00 12.01 4.11
N ASN A 6 -18.97 11.65 3.26
CA ASN A 6 -18.73 11.43 1.83
C ASN A 6 -18.31 12.72 1.12
N ILE A 7 -18.96 13.85 1.41
CA ILE A 7 -18.57 15.16 0.87
C ILE A 7 -17.15 15.51 1.32
N GLY A 8 -16.81 15.27 2.58
CA GLY A 8 -15.46 15.48 3.12
C GLY A 8 -14.40 14.67 2.38
N ILE A 9 -14.66 13.39 2.09
CA ILE A 9 -13.75 12.54 1.31
C ILE A 9 -13.57 13.07 -0.12
N GLN A 10 -14.66 13.44 -0.79
CA GLN A 10 -14.58 13.98 -2.16
C GLN A 10 -13.81 15.30 -2.20
N LEU A 11 -14.07 16.19 -1.22
CA LEU A 11 -13.35 17.46 -1.10
C LEU A 11 -11.87 17.24 -0.81
N PHE A 12 -11.53 16.30 0.09
CA PHE A 12 -10.13 15.92 0.34
C PHE A 12 -9.45 15.40 -0.94
N GLY A 13 -10.13 14.54 -1.69
CA GLY A 13 -9.63 14.06 -2.99
C GLY A 13 -9.37 15.18 -3.99
N LEU A 14 -10.27 16.16 -4.07
CA LEU A 14 -10.11 17.34 -4.92
C LEU A 14 -8.90 18.19 -4.48
N ILE A 15 -8.78 18.46 -3.17
CA ILE A 15 -7.65 19.20 -2.60
C ILE A 15 -6.33 18.51 -2.96
N VAL A 16 -6.22 17.20 -2.69
CA VAL A 16 -5.00 16.43 -3.01
C VAL A 16 -4.68 16.49 -4.51
N ARG A 17 -5.69 16.44 -5.39
CA ARG A 17 -5.51 16.57 -6.84
C ARG A 17 -4.98 17.95 -7.24
N ILE A 18 -5.48 19.03 -6.64
CA ILE A 18 -4.97 20.39 -6.88
C ILE A 18 -3.52 20.49 -6.40
N PHE A 19 -3.22 20.03 -5.19
CA PHE A 19 -1.86 20.08 -4.62
C PHE A 19 -0.87 19.19 -5.37
N SER A 20 -1.33 18.14 -6.07
CA SER A 20 -0.46 17.26 -6.86
C SER A 20 0.27 17.96 -8.01
N LEU A 21 -0.23 19.12 -8.46
CA LEU A 21 0.43 19.96 -9.47
C LEU A 21 1.72 20.59 -8.96
N PHE A 22 1.85 20.77 -7.65
CA PHE A 22 2.97 21.48 -7.01
C PHE A 22 3.76 20.60 -6.03
N ASN A 23 3.23 19.45 -5.64
CA ASN A 23 3.83 18.58 -4.63
C ASN A 23 3.97 17.14 -5.14
N ASN A 24 5.21 16.67 -5.24
CA ASN A 24 5.50 15.32 -5.73
C ASN A 24 4.96 14.21 -4.80
N LYS A 25 4.91 14.42 -3.48
CA LYS A 25 4.30 13.43 -2.56
C LYS A 25 2.80 13.29 -2.80
N ALA A 26 2.09 14.40 -3.05
CA ALA A 26 0.68 14.37 -3.42
C ALA A 26 0.47 13.71 -4.79
N LEU A 27 1.35 13.96 -5.76
CA LEU A 27 1.32 13.28 -7.05
C LEU A 27 1.48 11.76 -6.92
N LEU A 28 2.47 11.31 -6.15
CA LEU A 28 2.71 9.89 -5.87
C LEU A 28 1.54 9.25 -5.11
N PHE A 29 0.94 9.99 -4.17
CA PHE A 29 -0.25 9.56 -3.43
C PHE A 29 -1.43 9.25 -4.38
N ILE A 30 -1.63 10.05 -5.43
CA ILE A 30 -2.67 9.79 -6.44
C ILE A 30 -2.24 8.65 -7.36
N LYS A 31 -1.04 8.74 -7.96
CA LYS A 31 -0.55 7.76 -8.94
C LYS A 31 -0.48 6.33 -8.39
N GLY A 32 -0.08 6.17 -7.14
CA GLY A 32 -0.04 4.86 -6.48
C GLY A 32 -1.43 4.22 -6.37
N ARG A 33 -2.49 5.02 -6.20
CA ARG A 33 -3.88 4.53 -6.07
C ARG A 33 -4.61 4.34 -7.39
N THR A 34 -4.11 4.93 -8.48
CA THR A 34 -4.72 4.77 -9.81
C THR A 34 -4.77 3.30 -10.21
N ASN A 35 -5.98 2.81 -10.49
CA ASN A 35 -6.31 1.43 -10.85
C ASN A 35 -5.78 0.38 -9.87
N ILE A 36 -5.70 0.71 -8.57
CA ILE A 36 -5.08 -0.19 -7.58
C ILE A 36 -5.80 -1.53 -7.46
N PHE A 37 -7.13 -1.55 -7.51
CA PHE A 37 -7.91 -2.79 -7.42
C PHE A 37 -7.71 -3.68 -8.65
N GLU A 38 -7.66 -3.09 -9.84
CA GLU A 38 -7.35 -3.81 -11.08
C GLU A 38 -5.93 -4.40 -11.03
N LYS A 39 -4.94 -3.63 -10.55
CA LYS A 39 -3.58 -4.13 -10.35
C LYS A 39 -3.53 -5.30 -9.37
N ILE A 40 -4.23 -5.21 -8.24
CA ILE A 40 -4.31 -6.29 -7.24
C ILE A 40 -4.95 -7.53 -7.86
N GLN A 41 -6.08 -7.38 -8.53
CA GLN A 41 -6.79 -8.48 -9.18
C GLN A 41 -5.94 -9.17 -10.26
N ASN A 42 -5.16 -8.40 -11.02
CA ASN A 42 -4.31 -8.95 -12.09
C ASN A 42 -2.99 -9.55 -11.56
N SER A 43 -2.56 -9.19 -10.35
CA SER A 43 -1.27 -9.62 -9.79
C SER A 43 -1.40 -10.77 -8.78
N LEU A 44 -2.57 -10.97 -8.19
CA LEU A 44 -2.80 -12.00 -7.17
C LEU A 44 -3.69 -13.13 -7.70
N ASP A 45 -3.37 -14.35 -7.30
CA ASP A 45 -4.16 -15.54 -7.58
C ASP A 45 -5.25 -15.68 -6.48
N PRO A 46 -6.55 -15.59 -6.84
CA PRO A 46 -7.63 -15.66 -5.86
C PRO A 46 -7.72 -17.00 -5.12
N GLU A 47 -7.19 -18.09 -5.68
CA GLU A 47 -7.20 -19.42 -5.05
C GLU A 47 -6.05 -19.60 -4.04
N LYS A 48 -5.06 -18.70 -4.07
CA LYS A 48 -3.89 -18.75 -3.19
C LYS A 48 -4.16 -18.06 -1.86
N LYS A 49 -3.63 -18.64 -0.77
CA LYS A 49 -3.65 -18.01 0.55
C LYS A 49 -2.41 -17.13 0.77
N TYR A 50 -2.65 -15.89 1.17
CA TYR A 50 -1.61 -14.90 1.44
C TYR A 50 -1.56 -14.50 2.91
N ILE A 51 -0.36 -14.20 3.40
CA ILE A 51 -0.16 -13.45 4.64
C ILE A 51 -0.07 -11.98 4.26
N TRP A 52 -0.99 -11.16 4.77
CA TRP A 52 -1.08 -9.75 4.44
C TRP A 52 -0.48 -8.89 5.55
N PHE A 53 0.48 -8.04 5.18
CA PHE A 53 1.01 -6.98 6.03
C PHE A 53 0.59 -5.61 5.50
N HIS A 54 0.12 -4.76 6.39
CA HIS A 54 -0.15 -3.36 6.10
C HIS A 54 0.75 -2.47 6.94
N PHE A 55 1.34 -1.45 6.30
CA PHE A 55 2.13 -0.43 6.98
C PHE A 55 1.67 0.95 6.55
N ALA A 56 1.39 1.83 7.51
CA ALA A 56 1.01 3.19 7.21
C ALA A 56 2.21 4.01 6.74
N SER A 57 3.43 3.69 7.21
CA SER A 57 4.66 4.44 6.93
C SER A 57 5.90 3.57 6.76
N LEU A 58 7.00 4.19 6.29
CA LEU A 58 8.30 3.52 6.24
C LEU A 58 8.81 3.14 7.65
N GLY A 59 8.57 3.99 8.65
CA GLY A 59 8.98 3.71 10.03
C GLY A 59 8.28 2.48 10.60
N GLU A 60 6.97 2.36 10.36
CA GLU A 60 6.20 1.17 10.75
C GLU A 60 6.66 -0.09 10.04
N PHE A 61 7.02 0.02 8.75
CA PHE A 61 7.62 -1.10 8.03
C PHE A 61 8.94 -1.53 8.67
N GLU A 62 9.84 -0.62 9.02
CA GLU A 62 11.10 -1.00 9.67
C GLU A 62 10.88 -1.67 11.03
N GLN A 63 9.88 -1.22 11.79
CA GLN A 63 9.50 -1.84 13.05
C GLN A 63 8.88 -3.23 12.88
N GLY A 64 8.04 -3.42 11.85
CA GLY A 64 7.40 -4.69 11.55
C GLY A 64 8.25 -5.66 10.73
N ARG A 65 9.32 -5.19 10.09
CA ARG A 65 10.21 -5.97 9.22
C ARG A 65 10.76 -7.23 9.92
N PRO A 66 11.25 -7.19 11.17
CA PRO A 66 11.71 -8.40 11.85
C PRO A 66 10.63 -9.48 12.00
N VAL A 67 9.37 -9.07 12.21
CA VAL A 67 8.23 -9.98 12.33
C VAL A 67 7.93 -10.62 10.97
N LEU A 68 7.90 -9.81 9.91
CA LEU A 68 7.72 -10.30 8.54
C LEU A 68 8.82 -11.29 8.14
N GLU A 69 10.08 -10.93 8.36
CA GLU A 69 11.25 -11.76 8.06
C GLU A 69 11.17 -13.10 8.82
N LYS A 70 10.79 -13.07 10.10
CA LYS A 70 10.63 -14.30 10.90
C LYS A 70 9.48 -15.17 10.41
N ILE A 71 8.36 -14.57 10.02
CA ILE A 71 7.23 -15.28 9.43
C ILE A 71 7.62 -15.95 8.11
N LYS A 72 8.37 -15.26 7.23
CA LYS A 72 8.82 -15.86 5.97
C LYS A 72 9.78 -17.03 6.21
N GLN A 73 10.65 -16.94 7.22
CA GLN A 73 11.53 -18.04 7.61
C GLN A 73 10.75 -19.25 8.13
N GLN A 74 9.73 -19.04 8.97
CA GLN A 74 8.94 -20.12 9.55
C GLN A 74 7.98 -20.75 8.53
N TYR A 75 7.49 -19.96 7.57
CA TYR A 75 6.52 -20.39 6.56
C TYR A 75 7.01 -20.04 5.14
N PRO A 76 8.10 -20.67 4.65
CA PRO A 76 8.76 -20.28 3.40
C PRO A 76 7.85 -20.41 2.17
N THR A 77 6.89 -21.34 2.21
CA THR A 77 5.95 -21.61 1.11
C THR A 77 4.73 -20.69 1.11
N LYS A 78 4.50 -19.92 2.18
CA LYS A 78 3.40 -18.95 2.22
C LYS A 78 3.80 -17.69 1.45
N SER A 79 2.88 -17.20 0.63
CA SER A 79 3.08 -15.94 -0.07
C SER A 79 2.73 -14.75 0.82
N ILE A 80 3.53 -13.70 0.73
CA ILE A 80 3.38 -12.48 1.51
C ILE A 80 2.98 -11.34 0.59
N VAL A 81 1.94 -10.61 0.96
CA VAL A 81 1.53 -9.36 0.30
C VAL A 81 1.76 -8.22 1.28
N ILE A 82 2.41 -7.16 0.81
CA ILE A 82 2.60 -5.92 1.57
C ILE A 82 1.76 -4.82 0.94
N THR A 83 1.12 -4.01 1.78
CA THR A 83 0.44 -2.80 1.35
C THR A 83 0.94 -1.59 2.12
N PHE A 84 1.05 -0.45 1.45
CA PHE A 84 1.46 0.80 2.05
C PHE A 84 0.40 1.88 1.92
N PHE A 85 0.14 2.61 3.02
CA PHE A 85 -0.72 3.80 2.94
C PHE A 85 0.00 5.02 2.38
N SER A 86 1.27 5.22 2.77
CA SER A 86 2.05 6.42 2.42
C SER A 86 2.98 6.20 1.22
N PRO A 87 3.14 7.22 0.35
CA PRO A 87 4.10 7.17 -0.75
C PRO A 87 5.54 6.92 -0.28
N SER A 88 5.92 7.45 0.88
CA SER A 88 7.26 7.26 1.45
C SER A 88 7.55 5.81 1.85
N GLY A 89 6.53 5.05 2.27
CA GLY A 89 6.70 3.62 2.51
C GLY A 89 6.78 2.86 1.19
N TYR A 90 5.78 3.07 0.33
CA TYR A 90 5.67 2.38 -0.96
C TYR A 90 6.90 2.61 -1.85
N GLU A 91 7.28 3.86 -2.12
CA GLU A 91 8.35 4.15 -3.08
C GLU A 91 9.71 3.56 -2.66
N VAL A 92 9.96 3.48 -1.36
CA VAL A 92 11.21 2.95 -0.80
C VAL A 92 11.20 1.42 -0.76
N ARG A 93 10.04 0.79 -0.56
CA ARG A 93 9.92 -0.66 -0.28
C ARG A 93 9.06 -1.46 -1.28
N LYS A 94 8.63 -0.88 -2.40
CA LYS A 94 7.85 -1.55 -3.47
C LYS A 94 8.52 -2.79 -4.07
N ASN A 95 9.84 -2.89 -3.99
CA ASN A 95 10.62 -4.03 -4.48
C ASN A 95 11.17 -4.89 -3.32
N TYR A 96 10.46 -4.97 -2.20
CA TYR A 96 10.96 -5.70 -1.03
C TYR A 96 11.08 -7.21 -1.32
N PRO A 97 12.27 -7.82 -1.23
CA PRO A 97 12.52 -9.16 -1.78
C PRO A 97 11.73 -10.31 -1.16
N LEU A 98 11.25 -10.16 0.08
CA LEU A 98 10.51 -11.21 0.78
C LEU A 98 9.00 -11.13 0.59
N ALA A 99 8.52 -10.13 -0.15
CA ALA A 99 7.13 -10.01 -0.54
C ALA A 99 6.92 -10.54 -1.95
N ASP A 100 5.87 -11.32 -2.14
CA ASP A 100 5.43 -11.80 -3.45
C ASP A 100 4.72 -10.68 -4.24
N ALA A 101 4.10 -9.73 -3.54
CA ALA A 101 3.52 -8.52 -4.13
C ALA A 101 3.54 -7.34 -3.15
N VAL A 102 3.70 -6.13 -3.68
CA VAL A 102 3.66 -4.88 -2.90
C VAL A 102 2.76 -3.86 -3.59
N PHE A 103 1.82 -3.28 -2.83
CA PHE A 103 0.83 -2.31 -3.30
C PHE A 103 0.80 -1.02 -2.48
#